data_AF-A0A937QIW9-F1
#
_entry.id   AF-A0A937QIW9-F1
#
_cell.length_a   1.000
_cell.length_b   1.000
_cell.length_c   1.000
_cell.angle_alpha   90.00
_cell.angle_beta   90.00
_cell.angle_gamma   90.00
#
_symmetry.space_group_name_H-M   'P 1'
#
loop_
_entity.id
_entity.type
_entity.pdbx_description
1 polymer ?
#
loop_
_entity_poly.entity_id
_entity_poly.type
_entity_poly.pdbx_seq_one_letter_code
_entity_poly.pdbx_strand_id
1 'polypeptide(L)'
;MYGVWIEFRILKHSCVDCYYYGKLCGLGRGKLCSLVFSRGDPRRFIEREVSWADLLPDFMVAILPAIVVILLVRDFNWLVLVLLVLLFVLSFGGNAVIRGSFTCKHCKQREIGCPAERLFNKESQETS
;
A
#
# COMPACT_ATOMS: atom_id res chain seq x y z
N MET A 1 -13.84 -8.61 4.48
CA MET A 1 -13.95 -8.94 3.05
C MET A 1 -13.18 -7.97 2.14
N TYR A 2 -13.24 -6.65 2.39
CA TYR A 2 -12.54 -5.63 1.57
C TYR A 2 -11.02 -5.83 1.41
N GLY A 3 -10.30 -6.18 2.48
CA GLY A 3 -8.84 -6.41 2.41
C GLY A 3 -8.43 -7.54 1.46
N VAL A 4 -9.16 -8.65 1.46
CA VAL A 4 -8.91 -9.79 0.55
C VAL A 4 -9.15 -9.40 -0.91
N TRP A 5 -10.15 -8.55 -1.16
CA TRP A 5 -10.42 -8.04 -2.50
C TRP A 5 -9.31 -7.13 -3.00
N ILE A 6 -8.79 -6.23 -2.17
CA ILE A 6 -7.62 -5.41 -2.50
C ILE A 6 -6.42 -6.29 -2.80
N GLU A 7 -6.14 -7.28 -1.94
CA GLU A 7 -5.03 -8.21 -2.16
C GLU A 7 -5.17 -8.95 -3.49
N PHE A 8 -6.36 -9.44 -3.82
CA PHE A 8 -6.63 -10.10 -5.08
C PHE A 8 -6.46 -9.16 -6.29
N ARG A 9 -6.92 -7.92 -6.18
CA ARG A 9 -6.73 -6.87 -7.21
C ARG A 9 -5.25 -6.59 -7.44
N ILE A 10 -4.47 -6.45 -6.38
CA ILE A 10 -3.02 -6.23 -6.45
C ILE A 10 -2.33 -7.42 -7.10
N LEU A 11 -2.68 -8.65 -6.71
CA LEU A 11 -2.09 -9.84 -7.32
C LEU A 11 -2.38 -9.89 -8.82
N LYS A 12 -3.64 -9.71 -9.21
CA LYS A 12 -4.11 -9.83 -10.60
C LYS A 12 -3.61 -8.71 -11.53
N HIS A 13 -3.51 -7.47 -11.04
CA HIS A 13 -3.19 -6.31 -11.89
C HIS A 13 -1.79 -5.73 -11.67
N SER A 14 -1.13 -6.04 -10.56
CA SER A 14 0.21 -5.50 -10.26
C SER A 14 1.24 -6.62 -10.18
N CYS A 15 1.00 -7.69 -9.42
CA CYS A 15 2.01 -8.75 -9.27
C CYS A 15 2.20 -9.59 -10.55
N VAL A 16 1.15 -9.74 -11.37
CA VAL A 16 1.19 -10.44 -12.68
C VAL A 16 2.20 -9.80 -13.65
N ASP A 17 2.30 -8.46 -13.61
CA ASP A 17 3.18 -7.67 -14.48
C ASP A 17 4.47 -7.22 -13.76
N CYS A 18 4.67 -7.57 -12.48
CA CYS A 18 5.84 -7.16 -11.72
C CYS A 18 7.09 -8.00 -12.07
N TYR A 19 8.28 -7.41 -11.98
CA TYR A 19 9.56 -8.13 -12.15
C TYR A 19 9.71 -9.38 -11.28
N TYR A 20 9.09 -9.38 -10.09
CA TYR A 20 9.14 -10.50 -9.16
C TYR A 20 8.08 -11.59 -9.44
N TYR A 21 7.34 -11.54 -10.56
CA TYR A 21 6.46 -12.64 -10.93
C TYR A 21 7.24 -13.98 -10.99
N GLY A 22 6.78 -14.99 -10.25
CA GLY A 22 7.47 -16.28 -10.12
C GLY A 22 8.68 -16.27 -9.17
N LYS A 23 9.00 -15.13 -8.55
CA LYS A 23 10.12 -14.95 -7.62
C LYS A 23 9.61 -14.56 -6.23
N LEU A 24 10.44 -14.77 -5.21
CA LEU A 24 10.16 -14.30 -3.86
C LEU A 24 10.47 -12.80 -3.78
N CYS A 25 9.44 -11.96 -3.65
CA CYS A 25 9.62 -10.56 -3.25
C CYS A 25 9.60 -10.44 -1.72
N GLY A 26 9.92 -9.26 -1.16
CA GLY A 26 9.89 -9.03 0.28
C GLY A 26 8.53 -9.29 0.95
N LEU A 27 7.45 -9.32 0.18
CA LEU A 27 6.09 -9.68 0.64
C LEU A 27 5.66 -11.10 0.21
N GLY A 28 6.49 -11.86 -0.49
CA GLY A 28 6.16 -13.19 -1.03
C GLY A 28 5.10 -13.22 -2.15
N ARG A 29 4.47 -12.08 -2.47
CA ARG A 29 3.36 -11.97 -3.45
C ARG A 29 3.73 -12.39 -4.86
N GLY A 30 4.98 -12.20 -5.29
CA GLY A 30 5.44 -12.60 -6.63
C GLY A 30 5.32 -14.10 -6.89
N LYS A 31 5.66 -14.92 -5.88
CA LYS A 31 5.55 -16.38 -5.91
C LYS A 31 4.11 -16.85 -5.73
N LEU A 32 3.35 -16.19 -4.85
CA LEU A 32 1.91 -16.47 -4.70
C LEU A 32 1.14 -16.18 -6.00
N CYS A 33 1.45 -15.07 -6.67
CA CYS A 33 0.81 -14.67 -7.90
C CYS A 33 1.04 -15.69 -9.03
N SER A 34 2.26 -16.24 -9.17
CA SER A 34 2.54 -17.25 -10.20
C SER A 34 1.83 -18.58 -10.01
N LEU A 35 1.33 -18.87 -8.81
CA LEU A 35 0.53 -20.08 -8.55
C LEU A 35 -0.93 -19.90 -8.97
N VAL A 36 -1.43 -18.67 -8.99
CA VAL A 36 -2.86 -18.35 -9.19
C VAL A 36 -3.13 -17.75 -10.57
N PHE A 37 -2.18 -17.00 -11.13
CA PHE A 37 -2.33 -16.26 -12.38
C PHE A 37 -1.17 -16.50 -13.33
N SER A 38 -1.45 -16.48 -14.63
CA SER A 38 -0.43 -16.50 -15.69
C SER A 38 0.33 -15.18 -15.75
N ARG A 39 1.58 -15.22 -16.25
CA ARG A 39 2.45 -14.04 -16.37
C ARG A 39 1.87 -13.05 -17.39
N GLY A 40 1.86 -11.77 -17.03
CA GLY A 40 1.51 -10.68 -17.92
C GLY A 40 2.73 -10.04 -18.57
N ASP A 41 2.60 -8.77 -18.96
CA ASP A 41 3.65 -8.02 -19.64
C ASP A 41 4.31 -7.03 -18.67
N PRO A 42 5.61 -7.18 -18.36
CA PRO A 42 6.34 -6.27 -17.48
C PRO A 42 6.28 -4.79 -17.89
N ARG A 43 6.11 -4.49 -19.19
CA ARG A 43 6.01 -3.11 -19.67
C ARG A 43 4.74 -2.43 -19.17
N ARG A 44 3.63 -3.19 -19.09
CA ARG A 44 2.34 -2.69 -18.59
C ARG A 44 2.42 -2.23 -17.14
N PHE A 45 3.33 -2.78 -16.34
CA PHE A 45 3.51 -2.33 -14.96
C PHE A 45 4.07 -0.91 -14.88
N ILE A 46 4.98 -0.54 -15.79
CA ILE A 46 5.67 0.76 -15.79
C ILE A 46 4.79 1.83 -16.43
N GLU A 47 4.05 1.46 -17.47
CA GLU A 47 3.12 2.34 -18.19
C GLU A 47 1.80 2.57 -17.45
N ARG A 48 1.50 1.75 -16.44
CA ARG A 48 0.26 1.87 -15.67
C ARG A 48 0.27 3.15 -14.85
N GLU A 49 -0.72 3.99 -15.10
CA GLU A 49 -1.05 5.11 -14.23
C GLU A 49 -1.75 4.58 -12.99
N VAL A 50 -1.12 4.80 -11.83
CA VAL A 50 -1.75 4.53 -10.54
C VAL A 50 -2.71 5.68 -10.28
N SER A 51 -4.01 5.38 -10.17
CA SER A 51 -5.04 6.38 -9.91
C SER A 51 -5.15 6.64 -8.41
N TRP A 52 -5.69 7.80 -8.01
CA TRP A 52 -6.06 8.11 -6.62
C TRP A 52 -6.92 7.02 -5.95
N ALA A 53 -7.67 6.25 -6.75
CA ALA A 53 -8.43 5.09 -6.28
C ALA A 53 -7.56 3.93 -5.73
N ASP A 54 -6.30 3.83 -6.15
CA ASP A 54 -5.35 2.83 -5.63
C ASP A 54 -4.70 3.30 -4.29
N LEU A 55 -4.77 4.61 -3.97
CA LEU A 55 -4.40 5.19 -2.66
C LEU A 55 -5.55 5.18 -1.65
N LEU A 56 -6.78 4.92 -2.12
CA LEU A 56 -7.99 4.82 -1.30
C LEU A 56 -7.87 3.91 -0.05
N PRO A 57 -7.13 2.77 -0.08
CA PRO A 57 -6.96 1.94 1.11
C PRO A 57 -6.25 2.66 2.26
N ASP A 58 -5.26 3.49 1.94
CA ASP A 58 -4.50 4.29 2.92
C ASP A 58 -5.41 5.40 3.50
N PHE A 59 -6.29 6.00 2.70
CA PHE A 59 -7.31 6.96 3.17
C PHE A 59 -8.39 6.32 4.05
N MET A 60 -8.87 5.12 3.72
CA MET A 60 -9.88 4.42 4.53
C MET A 60 -9.37 4.10 5.93
N VAL A 61 -8.09 3.73 6.04
CA VAL A 61 -7.42 3.51 7.33
C VAL A 61 -7.39 4.79 8.18
N ALA A 62 -7.32 5.97 7.56
CA ALA A 62 -7.39 7.26 8.25
C ALA A 62 -8.82 7.65 8.69
N ILE A 63 -9.88 7.06 8.11
CA ILE A 63 -11.27 7.34 8.51
C ILE A 63 -11.64 6.64 9.84
N LEU A 64 -11.05 5.47 10.11
CA LEU A 64 -11.24 4.75 11.39
C LEU A 64 -10.95 5.61 12.63
N PRO A 65 -9.79 6.28 12.75
CA PRO A 65 -9.52 7.14 13.90
C PRO A 65 -10.47 8.34 13.99
N ALA A 66 -10.99 8.87 12.88
CA ALA A 66 -11.94 9.98 12.91
C ALA A 66 -13.28 9.61 13.59
N ILE A 67 -13.80 8.41 13.33
CA ILE A 67 -15.03 7.90 13.98
C ILE A 67 -14.80 7.69 15.49
N VAL A 68 -13.63 7.17 15.86
CA VAL A 68 -13.31 6.91 17.27
C VAL A 68 -13.09 8.21 18.05
N VAL A 69 -12.52 9.25 17.44
CA VAL A 69 -12.41 10.58 18.07
C VAL A 69 -13.80 11.16 18.40
N ILE A 70 -14.79 11.01 17.50
CA ILE A 70 -16.16 11.46 17.74
C ILE A 70 -16.81 10.69 18.90
N LEU A 71 -16.55 9.38 19.02
CA LEU A 71 -17.03 8.55 20.14
C LEU A 71 -16.35 8.93 21.47
N LEU A 72 -15.07 9.30 21.45
CA LEU A 72 -14.30 9.68 22.63
C LEU A 72 -14.78 11.00 23.27
N VAL A 73 -15.37 11.90 22.48
CA VAL A 73 -15.95 13.17 22.97
C VAL A 73 -17.25 12.94 23.76
N ARG A 74 -17.93 11.80 23.53
CA ARG A 74 -19.19 11.45 24.21
C ARG A 74 -18.96 10.75 25.55
N ASP A 75 -18.01 9.82 25.60
CA ASP A 75 -17.63 9.06 26.80
C ASP A 75 -16.10 8.90 26.84
N PHE A 76 -15.44 9.80 27.57
CA PHE A 76 -13.98 9.86 27.59
C PHE A 76 -13.39 8.68 28.36
N ASN A 77 -12.64 7.82 27.66
CA ASN A 77 -11.98 6.65 28.24
C ASN A 77 -10.49 6.62 27.87
N TRP A 78 -9.63 6.72 28.88
CA TRP A 78 -8.17 6.69 28.73
C TRP A 78 -7.66 5.44 28.01
N LEU A 79 -8.30 4.29 28.20
CA LEU A 79 -7.92 3.03 27.55
C LEU A 79 -8.15 3.11 26.03
N VAL A 80 -9.27 3.70 25.61
CA VAL A 80 -9.59 3.90 24.18
C VAL A 80 -8.62 4.89 23.54
N LEU A 81 -8.23 5.95 24.26
CA LEU A 81 -7.24 6.91 23.78
C LEU A 81 -5.86 6.27 23.55
N VAL A 82 -5.38 5.47 24.51
CA VAL A 82 -4.10 4.74 24.37
C VAL A 82 -4.16 3.77 23.19
N LEU A 83 -5.24 3.00 23.06
CA LEU A 83 -5.42 2.05 21.97
C LEU A 83 -5.47 2.74 20.60
N LEU A 84 -6.05 3.95 20.52
CA LEU A 84 -6.11 4.75 19.31
C LEU A 84 -4.74 5.32 18.91
N VAL A 85 -3.98 5.85 19.86
CA VAL A 85 -2.60 6.29 19.62
C VAL A 85 -1.75 5.13 19.13
N LEU A 86 -1.88 3.96 19.77
CA LEU A 86 -1.19 2.75 19.35
C LEU A 86 -1.59 2.35 17.92
N LEU A 87 -2.89 2.32 17.61
CA LEU A 87 -3.39 2.01 16.27
C LEU A 87 -2.84 2.99 15.24
N PHE A 88 -2.84 4.29 15.53
CA PHE A 88 -2.31 5.31 14.64
C PHE A 88 -0.80 5.11 14.38
N VAL A 89 -0.02 4.85 15.42
CA VAL A 89 1.43 4.60 15.30
C VAL A 89 1.72 3.33 14.50
N LEU A 90 1.00 2.23 14.75
CA LEU A 90 1.17 1.01 13.95
C LEU A 90 0.72 1.23 12.49
N SER A 91 -0.37 1.97 12.29
CA SER A 91 -0.99 2.10 10.98
C SER A 91 -0.27 3.10 10.07
N PHE A 92 0.24 4.21 10.61
CA PHE A 92 1.06 5.17 9.86
C PHE A 92 2.55 4.86 9.99
N GLY A 93 3.07 4.78 11.21
CA GLY A 93 4.50 4.56 11.45
C GLY A 93 4.96 3.18 10.99
N GLY A 94 4.23 2.13 11.35
CA GLY A 94 4.54 0.76 10.93
C GLY A 94 4.50 0.61 9.40
N ASN A 95 3.41 1.00 8.76
CA ASN A 95 3.29 0.85 7.30
C ASN A 95 4.25 1.75 6.52
N ALA A 96 4.49 3.00 6.96
CA ALA A 96 5.42 3.91 6.29
C ALA A 96 6.88 3.44 6.42
N VAL A 97 7.29 2.96 7.59
CA VAL A 97 8.65 2.43 7.81
C VAL A 97 8.84 1.11 7.06
N ILE A 98 7.85 0.21 7.08
CA ILE A 98 7.94 -1.08 6.38
C ILE A 98 7.94 -0.90 4.86
N ARG A 99 7.09 -0.01 4.32
CA ARG A 99 7.12 0.34 2.89
C ARG A 99 8.40 1.07 2.51
N GLY A 100 8.74 2.14 3.22
CA GLY A 100 9.85 3.04 2.88
C GLY A 100 11.25 2.46 3.13
N SER A 101 11.45 1.77 4.25
CA SER A 101 12.78 1.30 4.67
C SER A 101 13.10 -0.13 4.21
N PHE A 102 12.12 -1.04 4.29
CA PHE A 102 12.38 -2.47 4.08
C PHE A 102 11.95 -2.98 2.71
N THR A 103 10.74 -2.64 2.28
CA THR A 103 10.15 -3.23 1.08
C THR A 103 10.54 -2.50 -0.20
N CYS A 104 10.27 -1.19 -0.29
CA CYS A 104 10.49 -0.45 -1.53
C CYS A 104 11.96 -0.11 -1.77
N LYS A 105 12.74 0.13 -0.70
CA LYS A 105 14.18 0.44 -0.82
C LYS A 105 14.99 -0.69 -1.47
N HIS A 106 14.64 -1.95 -1.20
CA HIS A 106 15.32 -3.13 -1.74
C HIS A 106 14.55 -3.76 -2.92
N CYS A 107 13.53 -3.09 -3.43
CA CYS A 107 12.71 -3.61 -4.52
C CYS A 107 13.36 -3.31 -5.87
N LYS A 108 13.79 -4.35 -6.59
CA LYS A 108 14.35 -4.22 -7.94
C LYS A 108 13.37 -3.63 -8.96
N GLN A 109 12.05 -3.76 -8.72
CA GLN A 109 11.03 -3.12 -9.56
C GLN A 109 11.08 -1.60 -9.45
N ARG A 110 11.56 -1.03 -8.34
CA ARG A 110 11.72 0.42 -8.17
C ARG A 110 12.76 0.98 -9.13
N GLU A 111 13.87 0.27 -9.32
CA GLU A 111 14.96 0.66 -10.25
C GLU A 111 14.51 0.62 -11.71
N ILE A 112 13.63 -0.33 -12.06
CA ILE A 112 13.11 -0.50 -13.42
C ILE A 112 11.98 0.51 -13.70
N GLY A 113 11.16 0.79 -12.69
CA GLY A 113 10.06 1.74 -12.76
C GLY A 113 8.93 1.36 -11.82
N CYS A 114 8.72 2.17 -10.79
CA CYS A 114 7.56 2.04 -9.91
C CYS A 114 6.56 3.16 -10.21
N PRO A 115 5.29 2.84 -10.56
CA PRO A 115 4.30 3.86 -10.86
C PRO A 115 3.94 4.69 -9.62
N ALA A 116 4.08 4.14 -8.41
CA ALA A 116 3.88 4.90 -7.17
C ALA A 116 4.94 6.00 -6.96
N GLU A 117 6.21 5.75 -7.32
CA GLU A 117 7.27 6.77 -7.22
C GLU A 117 6.97 7.95 -8.16
N ARG A 118 6.39 7.67 -9.34
CA ARG A 118 5.99 8.72 -10.28
C ARG A 118 4.89 9.63 -9.71
N LEU A 119 3.95 9.14 -8.90
CA LEU A 119 2.94 10.01 -8.26
C LEU A 119 3.58 10.94 -7.22
N PHE A 120 4.35 10.39 -6.27
CA PHE A 120 4.95 11.19 -5.21
C PHE A 120 5.96 12.23 -5.76
N ASN A 121 6.66 11.90 -6.84
CA ASN A 121 7.61 12.82 -7.47
C ASN A 121 6.93 13.85 -8.39
N LYS A 122 5.71 13.59 -8.90
CA LYS A 122 4.92 14.57 -9.66
C LYS A 122 4.38 15.68 -8.75
N GLU A 123 3.89 15.34 -7.55
CA GLU A 123 3.46 16.33 -6.55
C GLU A 123 4.60 17.26 -6.11
N SER A 124 5.84 16.78 -6.18
CA SER A 124 7.03 17.56 -5.84
C SER A 124 7.32 18.70 -6.83
N GLN A 125 6.76 18.65 -8.05
CA GLN A 125 6.97 19.67 -9.09
C GLN A 125 5.80 20.66 -9.23
N GLU A 126 4.61 20.33 -8.74
CA GLU A 126 3.44 21.23 -8.79
C GLU A 126 3.37 22.22 -7.60
N THR A 127 4.35 22.16 -6.68
CA THR A 127 4.45 23.05 -5.51
C THR A 127 5.66 24.01 -5.56
N SER A 128 6.10 24.40 -6.76
CA SER A 128 7.12 25.46 -6.96
C SER A 128 6.58 26.60 -7.81
#